data_AF-A0A357N918-F1
#
_entry.id   AF-A0A357N918-F1
#
_cell.length_a   1.000
_cell.length_b   1.000
_cell.length_c   1.000
_cell.angle_alpha   90.00
_cell.angle_beta   90.00
_cell.angle_gamma   90.00
#
_symmetry.space_group_name_H-M   'P 1'
#
loop_
_entity.id
_entity.type
_entity.pdbx_description
1 polymer ?
#
loop_
_entity_poly.entity_id
_entity_poly.type
_entity_poly.pdbx_seq_one_letter_code
_entity_poly.pdbx_strand_id
1 'polypeptide(L)'
;DKRFQPAVIFVVAGCVPGIIGDDIDGVAEGVQSQVAARILPVHCEGFKTKIWATSYDAVYHAIGRTLLKDAAPRAAKSSNARPVVNLFNVSSMGRPDEVELKRLLELLGLEVNIFPVFAEPAKMAQITQADLSVSTCPTHDDYLLRYLQETCGVPYILKHMPIGIANTGLWLRDVAAFFGLQEKAAAIIAREETELAAALAELTPAFAGKKVFLSAGEFRALATALLMGELGFEISGIRAFHHDEFAAPEYQKLDQAKSKDFPLNIANCQVFEEANLLKRTQPDVFLGHMNGNGTAAKLGITTSVIYNVGLQYVGYKGAYELARRLYRQLRNPGFNRNISKWAVLPYKQQWYGQDPFSHIKAAGGEVDG
;
A
#
# COMPACT_ATOMS: atom_id res chain seq x y z
N ASP A 1 -14.05 -24.87 14.18
CA ASP A 1 -13.16 -26.02 14.45
C ASP A 1 -13.66 -27.32 13.82
N LYS A 2 -14.62 -28.05 14.41
CA LYS A 2 -15.07 -29.40 13.95
C LYS A 2 -15.33 -29.55 12.44
N ARG A 3 -15.99 -28.59 11.78
CA ARG A 3 -16.39 -28.69 10.37
C ARG A 3 -15.28 -28.36 9.37
N PHE A 4 -14.43 -27.38 9.69
CA PHE A 4 -13.46 -26.80 8.74
C PHE A 4 -12.00 -27.04 9.14
N GLN A 5 -11.76 -27.54 10.35
CA GLN A 5 -10.45 -27.86 10.92
C GLN A 5 -9.37 -26.79 10.62
N PRO A 6 -9.64 -25.50 10.90
CA PRO A 6 -8.69 -24.45 10.58
C PRO A 6 -7.48 -24.50 11.53
N ALA A 7 -6.31 -24.07 11.07
CA ALA A 7 -5.14 -23.90 11.94
C ALA A 7 -5.32 -22.72 12.92
N VAL A 8 -6.03 -21.67 12.48
CA VAL A 8 -6.23 -20.41 13.20
C VAL A 8 -7.66 -19.92 13.04
N ILE A 9 -8.23 -19.35 14.10
CA ILE A 9 -9.51 -18.63 14.09
C ILE A 9 -9.26 -17.21 14.60
N PHE A 10 -9.48 -16.20 13.76
CA PHE A 10 -9.51 -14.80 14.19
C PHE A 10 -10.90 -14.45 14.72
N VAL A 11 -10.97 -13.83 15.90
CA VAL A 11 -12.19 -13.27 16.49
C VAL A 11 -12.08 -11.75 16.40
N VAL A 12 -12.69 -11.17 15.37
CA VAL A 12 -12.55 -9.76 15.03
C VAL A 12 -13.67 -8.95 15.70
N ALA A 13 -13.31 -8.10 16.66
CA ALA A 13 -14.26 -7.30 17.42
C ALA A 13 -14.90 -6.21 16.54
N GLY A 14 -16.23 -6.21 16.47
CA GLY A 14 -17.02 -5.12 15.90
C GLY A 14 -17.42 -4.07 16.94
N CYS A 15 -18.09 -3.00 16.51
CA CYS A 15 -18.50 -1.91 17.41
C CYS A 15 -19.41 -2.37 18.56
N VAL A 16 -20.38 -3.25 18.29
CA VAL A 16 -21.37 -3.65 19.31
C VAL A 16 -20.71 -4.46 20.44
N PRO A 17 -19.95 -5.55 20.18
CA PRO A 17 -19.24 -6.27 21.24
C PRO A 17 -18.38 -5.38 22.14
N GLY A 18 -17.63 -4.44 21.54
CA GLY A 18 -16.78 -3.52 22.32
C GLY A 18 -17.56 -2.52 23.17
N ILE A 19 -18.77 -2.10 22.74
CA ILE A 19 -19.62 -1.18 23.51
C ILE A 19 -20.31 -1.89 24.68
N ILE A 20 -20.77 -3.13 24.48
CA ILE A 20 -21.50 -3.86 25.51
C ILE A 20 -20.58 -4.56 26.52
N GLY A 21 -19.26 -4.54 26.28
CA GLY A 21 -18.26 -5.07 27.19
C GLY A 21 -18.06 -6.59 27.07
N ASP A 22 -18.22 -7.15 25.87
CA ASP A 22 -17.95 -8.57 25.63
C ASP A 22 -16.45 -8.87 25.86
N ASP A 23 -16.16 -9.78 26.79
CA ASP A 23 -14.81 -10.25 27.08
C ASP A 23 -14.38 -11.34 26.08
N ILE A 24 -14.02 -10.92 24.87
CA ILE A 24 -13.60 -11.85 23.81
C ILE A 24 -12.29 -12.58 24.14
N ASP A 25 -11.42 -11.98 24.98
CA ASP A 25 -10.18 -12.60 25.43
C ASP A 25 -10.49 -13.75 26.40
N GLY A 26 -11.30 -13.49 27.43
CA GLY A 26 -11.72 -14.51 28.40
C GLY A 26 -12.52 -15.64 27.76
N VAL A 27 -13.37 -15.33 26.77
CA VAL A 27 -14.06 -16.36 25.97
C VAL A 27 -13.08 -17.19 25.16
N ALA A 28 -12.13 -16.55 24.46
CA ALA A 28 -11.11 -17.25 23.68
C ALA A 28 -10.27 -18.19 24.56
N GLU A 29 -9.81 -17.70 25.72
CA GLU A 29 -9.05 -18.49 26.70
C GLU A 29 -9.87 -19.67 27.25
N GLY A 30 -11.12 -19.44 27.63
CA GLY A 30 -12.00 -20.45 28.22
C GLY A 30 -12.35 -21.61 27.27
N VAL A 31 -12.37 -21.36 25.96
CA VAL A 31 -12.69 -22.39 24.95
C VAL A 31 -11.47 -22.95 24.23
N GLN A 32 -10.27 -22.38 24.43
CA GLN A 32 -9.06 -22.79 23.70
C GLN A 32 -8.71 -24.27 23.86
N SER A 33 -8.94 -24.87 25.03
CA SER A 33 -8.69 -26.31 25.27
C SER A 33 -9.68 -27.24 24.56
N GLN A 34 -10.79 -26.70 24.07
CA GLN A 34 -11.87 -27.44 23.40
C GLN A 34 -11.76 -27.39 21.87
N VAL A 35 -10.82 -26.61 21.34
CA VAL A 35 -10.59 -26.44 19.90
C VAL A 35 -9.14 -26.71 19.54
N ALA A 36 -8.91 -27.26 18.34
CA ALA A 36 -7.56 -27.48 17.82
C ALA A 36 -6.94 -26.19 17.25
N ALA A 37 -7.76 -25.32 16.67
CA ALA A 37 -7.30 -24.04 16.14
C ALA A 37 -6.77 -23.11 17.24
N ARG A 38 -5.71 -22.34 16.94
CA ARG A 38 -5.32 -21.21 17.79
C ARG A 38 -6.31 -20.06 17.60
N ILE A 39 -6.89 -19.57 18.69
CA ILE A 39 -7.86 -18.46 18.67
C ILE A 39 -7.12 -17.14 18.85
N LEU A 40 -7.33 -16.19 17.94
CA LEU A 40 -6.71 -14.87 17.93
C LEU A 40 -7.80 -13.80 18.10
N PRO A 41 -8.04 -13.30 19.33
CA PRO A 41 -8.89 -12.14 19.54
C PRO A 41 -8.24 -10.88 18.97
N VAL A 42 -9.00 -10.09 18.20
CA VAL A 42 -8.55 -8.85 17.55
C VAL A 42 -9.47 -7.70 17.93
N HIS A 43 -8.94 -6.78 18.72
CA HIS A 43 -9.64 -5.57 19.18
C HIS A 43 -9.47 -4.43 18.17
N CYS A 44 -10.37 -4.35 17.19
CA CYS A 44 -10.32 -3.37 16.09
C CYS A 44 -11.68 -2.70 15.83
N GLU A 45 -12.44 -2.46 16.89
CA GLU A 45 -13.77 -1.88 16.83
C GLU A 45 -13.74 -0.51 16.13
N GLY A 46 -14.60 -0.33 15.13
CA GLY A 46 -14.53 0.82 14.22
C GLY A 46 -14.72 2.20 14.86
N PHE A 47 -15.24 2.28 16.09
CA PHE A 47 -15.36 3.54 16.82
C PHE A 47 -14.06 3.97 17.52
N LYS A 48 -13.07 3.06 17.69
CA LYS A 48 -11.82 3.36 18.41
C LYS A 48 -10.93 4.37 17.68
N THR A 49 -11.11 4.51 16.38
CA THR A 49 -10.22 5.30 15.51
C THR A 49 -10.95 5.74 14.24
N LYS A 50 -10.51 6.86 13.67
CA LYS A 50 -10.94 7.29 12.34
C LYS A 50 -9.99 6.81 11.23
N ILE A 51 -8.87 6.18 11.60
CA ILE A 51 -7.79 5.77 10.70
C ILE A 51 -7.75 4.25 10.63
N TRP A 52 -8.10 3.68 9.49
CA TRP A 52 -8.12 2.22 9.31
C TRP A 52 -6.78 1.54 9.52
N ALA A 53 -5.66 2.27 9.37
CA ALA A 53 -4.31 1.69 9.45
C ALA A 53 -4.08 1.02 10.82
N THR A 54 -4.67 1.57 11.88
CA THR A 54 -4.66 0.98 13.23
C THR A 54 -5.23 -0.44 13.33
N SER A 55 -6.05 -0.88 12.35
CA SER A 55 -6.52 -2.26 12.30
C SER A 55 -5.42 -3.23 11.88
N TYR A 56 -4.40 -2.79 11.13
CA TYR A 56 -3.20 -3.59 10.84
C TYR A 56 -2.47 -3.88 12.15
N ASP A 57 -2.24 -2.85 12.97
CA ASP A 57 -1.62 -2.97 14.29
C ASP A 57 -2.39 -3.93 15.19
N ALA A 58 -3.72 -3.83 15.24
CA ALA A 58 -4.55 -4.72 16.04
C ALA A 58 -4.42 -6.19 15.61
N VAL A 59 -4.42 -6.47 14.30
CA VAL A 59 -4.23 -7.82 13.75
C VAL A 59 -2.83 -8.32 14.05
N TYR A 60 -1.81 -7.47 13.90
CA TYR A 60 -0.42 -7.81 14.17
C TYR A 60 -0.12 -8.03 15.63
N HIS A 61 -0.76 -7.26 16.51
CA HIS A 61 -0.74 -7.47 17.94
C HIS A 61 -1.28 -8.86 18.30
N ALA A 62 -2.41 -9.27 17.72
CA ALA A 62 -2.98 -10.59 17.92
C ALA A 62 -2.08 -11.71 17.40
N ILE A 63 -1.47 -11.52 16.21
CA ILE A 63 -0.48 -12.45 15.65
C ILE A 63 0.74 -12.57 16.56
N GLY A 64 1.32 -11.45 17.00
CA GLY A 64 2.48 -11.41 17.89
C GLY A 64 2.21 -12.17 19.20
N ARG A 65 1.13 -11.81 19.89
CA ARG A 65 0.77 -12.39 21.20
C ARG A 65 0.35 -13.84 21.18
N THR A 66 -0.02 -14.38 20.01
CA THR A 66 -0.58 -15.74 19.92
C THR A 66 0.28 -16.69 19.09
N LEU A 67 0.69 -16.28 17.89
CA LEU A 67 1.45 -17.13 16.99
C LEU A 67 2.95 -17.02 17.21
N LEU A 68 3.43 -15.89 17.71
CA LEU A 68 4.86 -15.62 17.91
C LEU A 68 5.30 -15.62 19.38
N LYS A 69 4.38 -15.80 20.34
CA LYS A 69 4.66 -15.77 21.78
C LYS A 69 5.77 -16.74 22.21
N ASP A 70 5.74 -17.95 21.67
CA ASP A 70 6.69 -19.01 21.99
C ASP A 70 7.73 -19.20 20.87
N ALA A 71 7.88 -18.20 20.00
CA ALA A 71 8.87 -18.29 18.92
C ALA A 71 10.27 -18.35 19.52
N ALA A 72 11.04 -19.36 19.10
CA ALA A 72 12.42 -19.50 19.56
C ALA A 72 13.24 -18.25 19.19
N PRO A 73 14.21 -17.85 20.03
CA PRO A 73 15.21 -16.85 19.66
C PRO A 73 15.88 -17.22 18.33
N ARG A 74 16.41 -16.21 17.64
CA ARG A 74 17.11 -16.41 16.36
C ARG A 74 18.22 -17.44 16.50
N ALA A 75 18.13 -18.52 15.73
CA ALA A 75 19.15 -19.56 15.71
C ALA A 75 20.44 -19.06 15.03
N ALA A 76 21.60 -19.48 15.55
CA ALA A 76 22.87 -19.24 14.88
C ALA A 76 22.89 -19.99 13.54
N LYS A 77 23.08 -19.26 12.44
CA LYS A 77 23.19 -19.85 11.09
C LYS A 77 24.63 -20.30 10.82
N SER A 78 24.77 -21.34 9.99
CA SER A 78 26.08 -21.73 9.50
C SER A 78 26.67 -20.62 8.63
N SER A 79 28.00 -20.52 8.58
CA SER A 79 28.71 -19.49 7.81
C SER A 79 28.41 -19.51 6.31
N ASN A 80 27.88 -20.63 5.80
CA ASN A 80 27.65 -20.87 4.37
C ASN A 80 26.16 -20.78 3.99
N ALA A 81 25.27 -20.49 4.93
CA ALA A 81 23.85 -20.33 4.62
C ALA A 81 23.61 -19.03 3.85
N ARG A 82 22.69 -19.06 2.88
CA ARG A 82 22.24 -17.83 2.22
C ARG A 82 21.51 -16.94 3.23
N PRO A 83 21.73 -15.61 3.23
CA PRO A 83 20.95 -14.72 4.06
C PRO A 83 19.47 -14.80 3.70
N VAL A 84 18.62 -14.85 4.71
CA VAL A 84 17.17 -14.96 4.60
C VAL A 84 16.55 -13.59 4.89
N VAL A 85 15.67 -13.14 4.02
CA VAL A 85 14.91 -11.90 4.17
C VAL A 85 13.42 -12.21 4.29
N ASN A 86 12.75 -11.60 5.26
CA ASN A 86 11.30 -11.53 5.23
C ASN A 86 10.88 -10.35 4.34
N LEU A 87 10.22 -10.65 3.23
CA LEU A 87 9.48 -9.68 2.44
C LEU A 87 8.09 -9.50 3.06
N PHE A 88 7.83 -8.32 3.60
CA PHE A 88 6.53 -7.97 4.16
C PHE A 88 5.57 -7.58 3.03
N ASN A 89 4.64 -8.46 2.68
CA ASN A 89 3.59 -8.19 1.70
C ASN A 89 2.36 -7.55 2.36
N VAL A 90 1.49 -6.97 1.53
CA VAL A 90 0.23 -6.34 1.97
C VAL A 90 -0.97 -6.95 1.25
N SER A 91 -2.17 -6.78 1.81
CA SER A 91 -3.41 -7.33 1.22
C SER A 91 -3.80 -6.75 -0.14
N SER A 92 -3.21 -5.61 -0.51
CA SER A 92 -3.36 -5.01 -1.85
C SER A 92 -2.43 -5.60 -2.90
N MET A 93 -1.46 -6.44 -2.49
CA MET A 93 -0.55 -7.15 -3.37
C MET A 93 -1.04 -8.58 -3.54
N GLY A 94 -0.92 -9.12 -4.76
CA GLY A 94 -1.15 -10.53 -5.00
C GLY A 94 0.07 -11.27 -5.49
N ARG A 95 -0.15 -12.50 -5.95
CA ARG A 95 0.92 -13.38 -6.41
C ARG A 95 1.85 -12.75 -7.47
N PRO A 96 1.37 -11.99 -8.47
CA PRO A 96 2.26 -11.35 -9.44
C PRO A 96 3.25 -10.37 -8.81
N ASP A 97 2.81 -9.59 -7.82
CA ASP A 97 3.63 -8.64 -7.09
C ASP A 97 4.67 -9.36 -6.21
N GLU A 98 4.25 -10.40 -5.49
CA GLU A 98 5.14 -11.24 -4.68
C GLU A 98 6.25 -11.89 -5.51
N VAL A 99 5.90 -12.46 -6.66
CA VAL A 99 6.85 -13.11 -7.57
C VAL A 99 7.89 -12.11 -8.04
N GLU A 100 7.50 -10.87 -8.32
CA GLU A 100 8.42 -9.85 -8.79
C GLU A 100 9.39 -9.39 -7.70
N LEU A 101 8.89 -9.05 -6.50
CA LEU A 101 9.78 -8.62 -5.41
C LEU A 101 10.68 -9.77 -4.94
N LYS A 102 10.15 -11.00 -4.87
CA LYS A 102 10.95 -12.20 -4.60
C LYS A 102 12.05 -12.37 -5.64
N ARG A 103 11.75 -12.23 -6.93
CA ARG A 103 12.75 -12.32 -8.02
C ARG A 103 13.86 -11.29 -7.83
N LEU A 104 13.54 -10.03 -7.52
CA LEU A 104 14.53 -8.98 -7.32
C LEU A 104 15.47 -9.28 -6.13
N LEU A 105 14.92 -9.77 -5.02
CA LEU A 105 15.69 -10.17 -3.85
C LEU A 105 16.53 -11.45 -4.12
N GLU A 106 16.00 -12.42 -4.84
CA GLU A 106 16.74 -13.64 -5.23
C GLU A 106 17.88 -13.33 -6.20
N LEU A 107 17.73 -12.33 -7.08
CA LEU A 107 18.81 -11.84 -7.92
C LEU A 107 19.96 -11.27 -7.08
N LEU A 108 19.69 -10.64 -5.93
CA LEU A 108 20.74 -10.26 -4.97
C LEU A 108 21.41 -11.47 -4.32
N GLY A 109 20.82 -12.66 -4.40
CA GLY A 109 21.35 -13.90 -3.80
C GLY A 109 20.74 -14.21 -2.44
N LEU A 110 19.61 -13.58 -2.11
CA LEU A 110 18.91 -13.73 -0.83
C LEU A 110 17.86 -14.84 -0.92
N GLU A 111 17.67 -15.56 0.17
CA GLU A 111 16.50 -16.43 0.36
C GLU A 111 15.33 -15.58 0.88
N VAL A 112 14.12 -15.82 0.39
CA VAL A 112 12.98 -14.92 0.64
C VAL A 112 11.83 -15.67 1.27
N ASN A 113 11.46 -15.24 2.47
CA ASN A 113 10.19 -15.56 3.11
C ASN A 113 9.17 -14.47 2.78
N ILE A 114 7.92 -14.83 2.52
CA ILE A 114 6.85 -13.85 2.26
C ILE A 114 5.82 -13.96 3.38
N PHE A 115 5.64 -12.86 4.10
CA PHE A 115 4.74 -12.74 5.25
C PHE A 115 4.12 -11.33 5.26
N PRO A 116 3.06 -11.06 6.02
CA PRO A 116 2.23 -12.04 6.73
C PRO A 116 1.01 -12.48 5.91
N VAL A 117 0.70 -11.81 4.80
CA VAL A 117 -0.51 -12.07 4.01
C VAL A 117 -0.32 -13.31 3.13
N PHE A 118 -1.36 -14.16 3.03
CA PHE A 118 -1.33 -15.44 2.31
C PHE A 118 -0.32 -16.47 2.83
N ALA A 119 0.39 -16.17 3.92
CA ALA A 119 1.29 -17.11 4.56
C ALA A 119 0.51 -18.20 5.31
N GLU A 120 1.04 -19.42 5.28
CA GLU A 120 0.52 -20.51 6.09
C GLU A 120 0.77 -20.23 7.57
N PRO A 121 -0.26 -20.30 8.45
CA PRO A 121 -0.07 -20.02 9.88
C PRO A 121 1.01 -20.86 10.55
N ALA A 122 1.19 -22.11 10.12
CA ALA A 122 2.22 -23.02 10.65
C ALA A 122 3.66 -22.53 10.36
N LYS A 123 3.85 -21.71 9.32
CA LYS A 123 5.15 -21.14 8.95
C LYS A 123 5.41 -19.80 9.61
N MET A 124 4.43 -19.21 10.31
CA MET A 124 4.54 -17.85 10.85
C MET A 124 5.76 -17.67 11.77
N ALA A 125 6.15 -18.69 12.54
CA ALA A 125 7.34 -18.64 13.40
C ALA A 125 8.66 -18.43 12.62
N GLN A 126 8.72 -18.74 11.31
CA GLN A 126 9.91 -18.50 10.49
C GLN A 126 10.24 -17.02 10.33
N ILE A 127 9.25 -16.14 10.52
CA ILE A 127 9.45 -14.69 10.48
C ILE A 127 10.46 -14.22 11.53
N THR A 128 10.63 -14.96 12.63
CA THR A 128 11.59 -14.61 13.70
C THR A 128 13.02 -15.04 13.41
N GLN A 129 13.25 -15.78 12.32
CA GLN A 129 14.55 -16.40 11.97
C GLN A 129 15.26 -15.71 10.79
N ALA A 130 14.70 -14.62 10.27
CA ALA A 130 15.29 -13.88 9.16
C ALA A 130 16.50 -13.06 9.61
N ASP A 131 17.39 -12.78 8.65
CA ASP A 131 18.54 -11.89 8.86
C ASP A 131 18.15 -10.41 8.69
N LEU A 132 17.06 -10.15 7.97
CA LEU A 132 16.47 -8.83 7.75
C LEU A 132 14.98 -8.98 7.45
N SER A 133 14.16 -8.04 7.90
CA SER A 133 12.79 -7.85 7.40
C SER A 133 12.68 -6.57 6.56
N VAL A 134 12.07 -6.65 5.39
CA VAL A 134 11.92 -5.49 4.50
C VAL A 134 10.45 -5.21 4.26
N SER A 135 10.04 -3.97 4.59
CA SER A 135 8.69 -3.45 4.38
C SER A 135 8.40 -3.23 2.89
N THR A 136 7.14 -3.43 2.50
CA THR A 136 6.61 -2.91 1.23
C THR A 136 5.65 -1.75 1.43
N CYS A 137 5.11 -1.56 2.64
CA CYS A 137 4.27 -0.43 2.98
C CYS A 137 4.56 0.02 4.42
N PRO A 138 5.22 1.17 4.63
CA PRO A 138 5.60 1.62 5.96
C PRO A 138 4.43 1.70 6.95
N THR A 139 3.33 2.36 6.57
CA THR A 139 2.08 2.44 7.37
C THR A 139 1.47 1.09 7.75
N HIS A 140 1.70 0.05 6.94
CA HIS A 140 1.11 -1.26 7.20
C HIS A 140 2.01 -2.10 8.11
N ASP A 141 3.33 -2.05 7.89
CA ASP A 141 4.28 -3.04 8.42
C ASP A 141 4.93 -2.63 9.75
N ASP A 142 4.86 -1.36 10.12
CA ASP A 142 5.64 -0.75 11.19
C ASP A 142 5.48 -1.46 12.54
N TYR A 143 4.25 -1.80 12.94
CA TYR A 143 3.95 -2.41 14.23
C TYR A 143 4.61 -3.78 14.38
N LEU A 144 4.42 -4.67 13.39
CA LEU A 144 4.97 -6.03 13.45
C LEU A 144 6.49 -6.02 13.28
N LEU A 145 7.03 -5.12 12.46
CA LEU A 145 8.48 -4.97 12.30
C LEU A 145 9.15 -4.51 13.59
N ARG A 146 8.58 -3.53 14.29
CA ARG A 146 9.04 -3.11 15.63
C ARG A 146 8.95 -4.25 16.64
N TYR A 147 7.83 -4.96 16.68
CA TYR A 147 7.66 -6.13 17.53
C TYR A 147 8.78 -7.16 17.30
N LEU A 148 9.07 -7.53 16.05
CA LEU A 148 10.13 -8.50 15.74
C LEU A 148 11.53 -8.01 16.08
N GLN A 149 11.79 -6.71 15.96
CA GLN A 149 13.06 -6.12 16.38
C GLN A 149 13.21 -6.23 17.90
N GLU A 150 12.18 -5.84 18.66
CA GLU A 150 12.21 -5.81 20.12
C GLU A 150 12.22 -7.20 20.76
N THR A 151 11.41 -8.14 20.25
CA THR A 151 11.27 -9.47 20.84
C THR A 151 12.22 -10.51 20.29
N CYS A 152 12.65 -10.35 19.03
CA CYS A 152 13.45 -11.37 18.32
C CYS A 152 14.78 -10.84 17.77
N GLY A 153 15.06 -9.54 17.87
CA GLY A 153 16.30 -8.95 17.35
C GLY A 153 16.40 -8.97 15.82
N VAL A 154 15.29 -9.11 15.10
CA VAL A 154 15.29 -9.09 13.63
C VAL A 154 15.32 -7.63 13.16
N PRO A 155 16.41 -7.17 12.51
CA PRO A 155 16.48 -5.80 12.00
C PRO A 155 15.51 -5.62 10.84
N TYR A 156 15.12 -4.37 10.56
CA TYR A 156 14.22 -4.07 9.46
C TYR A 156 14.53 -2.80 8.67
N ILE A 157 13.96 -2.71 7.46
CA ILE A 157 13.92 -1.53 6.61
C ILE A 157 12.46 -1.12 6.40
N LEU A 158 12.14 0.14 6.72
CA LEU A 158 10.80 0.74 6.69
C LEU A 158 10.88 2.13 6.03
N LYS A 159 11.13 2.20 4.72
CA LYS A 159 11.37 3.49 4.02
C LYS A 159 10.54 3.68 2.77
N HIS A 160 10.60 2.73 1.86
CA HIS A 160 10.07 2.90 0.50
C HIS A 160 9.00 1.86 0.21
N MET A 161 7.92 2.30 -0.44
CA MET A 161 7.01 1.40 -1.14
C MET A 161 7.58 1.15 -2.54
N PRO A 162 7.85 -0.10 -2.96
CA PRO A 162 8.48 -0.41 -4.25
C PRO A 162 7.48 -0.28 -5.42
N ILE A 163 6.92 0.91 -5.59
CA ILE A 163 6.07 1.33 -6.70
C ILE A 163 6.73 2.55 -7.32
N GLY A 164 6.94 2.50 -8.62
CA GLY A 164 7.80 3.48 -9.30
C GLY A 164 9.17 2.91 -9.60
N ILE A 165 9.80 3.44 -10.63
CA ILE A 165 11.12 3.05 -11.11
C ILE A 165 12.15 3.45 -10.06
N ALA A 166 12.16 4.72 -9.65
CA ALA A 166 13.13 5.22 -8.68
C ALA A 166 12.93 4.59 -7.30
N ASN A 167 11.68 4.50 -6.83
CA ASN A 167 11.35 3.92 -5.53
C ASN A 167 11.69 2.42 -5.44
N THR A 168 11.49 1.65 -6.51
CA THR A 168 11.96 0.25 -6.59
C THR A 168 13.48 0.17 -6.49
N GLY A 169 14.20 1.04 -7.20
CA GLY A 169 15.66 1.10 -7.14
C GLY A 169 16.19 1.49 -5.76
N LEU A 170 15.57 2.46 -5.08
CA LEU A 170 15.93 2.85 -3.71
C LEU A 170 15.69 1.71 -2.72
N TRP A 171 14.52 1.07 -2.81
CA TRP A 171 14.18 -0.09 -1.98
C TRP A 171 15.21 -1.22 -2.12
N LEU A 172 15.62 -1.55 -3.35
CA LEU A 172 16.62 -2.59 -3.59
C LEU A 172 18.02 -2.19 -3.10
N ARG A 173 18.39 -0.90 -3.21
CA ARG A 173 19.66 -0.37 -2.69
C ARG A 173 19.73 -0.44 -1.17
N ASP A 174 18.66 -0.11 -0.45
CA ASP A 174 18.62 -0.19 1.01
C ASP A 174 18.84 -1.64 1.48
N VAL A 175 18.16 -2.60 0.85
CA VAL A 175 18.35 -4.03 1.17
C VAL A 175 19.78 -4.47 0.87
N ALA A 176 20.31 -4.09 -0.30
CA ALA A 176 21.65 -4.47 -0.69
C ALA A 176 22.74 -3.86 0.21
N ALA A 177 22.54 -2.61 0.66
CA ALA A 177 23.46 -1.94 1.57
C ALA A 177 23.59 -2.67 2.91
N PHE A 178 22.48 -3.22 3.42
CA PHE A 178 22.49 -4.02 4.66
C PHE A 178 23.38 -5.28 4.54
N PHE A 179 23.42 -5.91 3.37
CA PHE A 179 24.19 -7.14 3.12
C PHE A 179 25.55 -6.91 2.46
N GLY A 180 25.97 -5.67 2.20
CA GLY A 180 27.23 -5.40 1.47
C GLY A 180 27.17 -5.80 -0.01
N LEU A 181 25.98 -5.74 -0.64
CA LEU A 181 25.72 -6.16 -2.02
C LEU A 181 25.50 -4.98 -2.98
N GLN A 182 26.03 -3.79 -2.67
CA GLN A 182 25.73 -2.54 -3.38
C GLN A 182 26.08 -2.61 -4.87
N GLU A 183 27.26 -3.14 -5.22
CA GLU A 183 27.69 -3.27 -6.63
C GLU A 183 26.75 -4.19 -7.42
N LYS A 184 26.35 -5.30 -6.82
CA LYS A 184 25.41 -6.25 -7.42
C LYS A 184 24.04 -5.62 -7.63
N ALA A 185 23.56 -4.85 -6.66
CA ALA A 185 22.30 -4.11 -6.79
C ALA A 185 22.37 -3.06 -7.89
N ALA A 186 23.47 -2.30 -7.99
CA ALA A 186 23.66 -1.32 -9.05
C ALA A 186 23.59 -1.96 -10.45
N ALA A 187 24.23 -3.12 -10.63
CA ALA A 187 24.17 -3.86 -11.89
C ALA A 187 22.75 -4.38 -12.22
N ILE A 188 22.02 -4.91 -11.22
CA ILE A 188 20.64 -5.36 -11.40
C ILE A 188 19.74 -4.18 -11.78
N ILE A 189 19.80 -3.08 -11.01
CA ILE A 189 18.99 -1.87 -11.23
C ILE A 189 19.23 -1.33 -12.64
N ALA A 190 20.49 -1.16 -13.05
CA ALA A 190 20.83 -0.63 -14.37
C ALA A 190 20.27 -1.50 -15.50
N ARG A 191 20.33 -2.83 -15.36
CA ARG A 191 19.75 -3.76 -16.33
C ARG A 191 18.23 -3.63 -16.39
N GLU A 192 17.54 -3.72 -15.24
CA GLU A 192 16.08 -3.67 -15.17
C GLU A 192 15.53 -2.34 -15.68
N GLU A 193 16.17 -1.22 -15.34
CA GLU A 193 15.77 0.11 -15.82
C GLU A 193 16.02 0.28 -17.32
N THR A 194 17.10 -0.28 -17.87
CA THR A 194 17.35 -0.27 -19.33
C THR A 194 16.30 -1.07 -20.08
N GLU A 195 15.98 -2.28 -19.62
CA GLU A 195 14.94 -3.13 -20.22
C GLU A 195 13.56 -2.47 -20.11
N LEU A 196 13.24 -1.89 -18.95
CA LEU A 196 11.99 -1.18 -18.73
C LEU A 196 11.87 0.06 -19.63
N ALA A 197 12.93 0.86 -19.76
CA ALA A 197 12.94 2.04 -20.62
C ALA A 197 12.66 1.67 -22.08
N ALA A 198 13.28 0.59 -22.57
CA ALA A 198 13.02 0.07 -23.91
C ALA A 198 11.56 -0.38 -24.08
N ALA A 199 11.00 -1.07 -23.09
CA ALA A 199 9.61 -1.54 -23.11
C ALA A 199 8.58 -0.39 -23.01
N LEU A 200 8.93 0.71 -22.34
CA LEU A 200 8.08 1.88 -22.16
C LEU A 200 8.12 2.87 -23.35
N ALA A 201 9.12 2.77 -24.23
CA ALA A 201 9.40 3.74 -25.29
C ALA A 201 8.19 4.02 -26.21
N GLU A 202 7.36 3.01 -26.49
CA GLU A 202 6.15 3.16 -27.32
C GLU A 202 4.93 3.70 -26.55
N LEU A 203 4.93 3.60 -25.21
CA LEU A 203 3.79 3.92 -24.37
C LEU A 203 3.85 5.37 -23.86
N THR A 204 5.02 5.80 -23.38
CA THR A 204 5.20 7.10 -22.70
C THR A 204 4.87 8.32 -23.55
N PRO A 205 5.06 8.34 -24.89
CA PRO A 205 4.63 9.49 -25.70
C PRO A 205 3.12 9.77 -25.62
N ALA A 206 2.30 8.77 -25.30
CA ALA A 206 0.85 8.94 -25.15
C ALA A 206 0.44 9.60 -23.82
N PHE A 207 1.37 9.70 -22.87
CA PHE A 207 1.12 10.24 -21.52
C PHE A 207 1.60 11.68 -21.35
N ALA A 208 2.49 12.15 -22.22
CA ALA A 208 3.06 13.49 -22.15
C ALA A 208 1.96 14.58 -22.06
N GLY A 209 2.01 15.38 -20.99
CA GLY A 209 1.07 16.47 -20.75
C GLY A 209 -0.32 16.03 -20.28
N LYS A 210 -0.56 14.72 -20.09
CA LYS A 210 -1.82 14.22 -19.53
C LYS A 210 -1.86 14.43 -18.03
N LYS A 211 -3.01 14.86 -17.53
CA LYS A 211 -3.23 15.12 -16.11
C LYS A 211 -3.70 13.88 -15.38
N VAL A 212 -3.08 13.57 -14.25
CA VAL A 212 -3.47 12.46 -13.39
C VAL A 212 -3.90 12.94 -12.01
N PHE A 213 -4.92 12.31 -11.45
CA PHE A 213 -5.34 12.52 -10.06
C PHE A 213 -5.26 11.20 -9.29
N LEU A 214 -4.61 11.20 -8.13
CA LEU A 214 -4.35 10.01 -7.34
C LEU A 214 -5.15 10.04 -6.05
N SER A 215 -5.80 8.93 -5.68
CA SER A 215 -6.46 8.80 -4.39
C SER A 215 -6.27 7.41 -3.77
N ALA A 216 -5.52 7.34 -2.67
CA ALA A 216 -5.26 6.10 -1.96
C ALA A 216 -4.80 6.34 -0.51
N GLY A 217 -4.47 5.27 0.20
CA GLY A 217 -3.66 5.38 1.42
C GLY A 217 -2.34 6.09 1.12
N GLU A 218 -1.78 6.79 2.11
CA GLU A 218 -0.72 7.77 1.93
C GLU A 218 0.43 7.29 1.02
N PHE A 219 1.19 6.29 1.44
CA PHE A 219 2.33 5.78 0.66
C PHE A 219 1.95 5.33 -0.75
N ARG A 220 0.77 4.72 -0.91
CA ARG A 220 0.30 4.27 -2.22
C ARG A 220 0.00 5.45 -3.12
N ALA A 221 -0.63 6.51 -2.60
CA ALA A 221 -0.95 7.71 -3.35
C ALA A 221 0.33 8.43 -3.80
N LEU A 222 1.27 8.64 -2.88
CA LEU A 222 2.53 9.34 -3.14
C LEU A 222 3.46 8.54 -4.08
N ALA A 223 3.69 7.26 -3.81
CA ALA A 223 4.54 6.42 -4.66
C ALA A 223 3.96 6.24 -6.07
N THR A 224 2.63 6.11 -6.20
CA THR A 224 1.99 6.07 -7.51
C THR A 224 2.09 7.42 -8.22
N ALA A 225 1.95 8.55 -7.52
CA ALA A 225 2.13 9.87 -8.11
C ALA A 225 3.56 10.07 -8.65
N LEU A 226 4.58 9.66 -7.90
CA LEU A 226 5.97 9.68 -8.37
C LEU A 226 6.14 8.85 -9.66
N LEU A 227 5.60 7.63 -9.69
CA LEU A 227 5.61 6.80 -10.91
C LEU A 227 4.88 7.49 -12.08
N MET A 228 3.76 8.14 -11.84
CA MET A 228 3.06 8.86 -12.92
C MET A 228 3.90 9.99 -13.48
N GLY A 229 4.64 10.72 -12.63
CA GLY A 229 5.62 11.72 -13.06
C GLY A 229 6.75 11.09 -13.89
N GLU A 230 7.31 9.96 -13.45
CA GLU A 230 8.33 9.20 -14.20
C GLU A 230 7.84 8.75 -15.60
N LEU A 231 6.53 8.48 -15.74
CA LEU A 231 5.90 8.11 -17.00
C LEU A 231 5.51 9.31 -17.89
N GLY A 232 5.68 10.54 -17.41
CA GLY A 232 5.41 11.78 -18.16
C GLY A 232 4.03 12.42 -17.95
N PHE A 233 3.26 11.99 -16.95
CA PHE A 233 2.01 12.65 -16.58
C PHE A 233 2.28 13.92 -15.74
N GLU A 234 1.38 14.90 -15.87
CA GLU A 234 1.29 16.03 -14.94
C GLU A 234 0.40 15.65 -13.74
N ILE A 235 0.90 15.82 -12.53
CA ILE A 235 0.09 15.61 -11.32
C ILE A 235 -0.89 16.77 -11.18
N SER A 236 -2.18 16.45 -11.18
CA SER A 236 -3.27 17.44 -11.06
C SER A 236 -3.92 17.46 -9.67
N GLY A 237 -3.58 16.50 -8.81
CA GLY A 237 -4.02 16.44 -7.43
C GLY A 237 -3.71 15.09 -6.80
N ILE A 238 -3.44 15.13 -5.51
CA ILE A 238 -3.21 13.95 -4.69
C ILE A 238 -4.17 13.99 -3.52
N ARG A 239 -4.81 12.86 -3.27
CA ARG A 239 -5.67 12.63 -2.13
C ARG A 239 -5.16 11.46 -1.30
N ALA A 240 -4.59 11.76 -0.15
CA ALA A 240 -4.19 10.78 0.85
C ALA A 240 -5.27 10.65 1.91
N PHE A 241 -5.58 9.42 2.32
CA PHE A 241 -6.67 9.19 3.26
C PHE A 241 -6.31 9.42 4.73
N HIS A 242 -5.02 9.52 5.03
CA HIS A 242 -4.45 9.86 6.33
C HIS A 242 -3.02 10.38 6.09
N HIS A 243 -2.38 10.81 7.16
CA HIS A 243 -0.97 11.17 7.19
C HIS A 243 -0.27 10.42 8.31
N ASP A 244 0.95 9.98 8.03
CA ASP A 244 1.85 9.31 8.94
C ASP A 244 3.25 9.96 8.86
N GLU A 245 4.00 9.92 9.97
CA GLU A 245 5.30 10.60 10.08
C GLU A 245 6.34 10.04 9.09
N PHE A 246 6.21 8.77 8.72
CA PHE A 246 7.14 8.10 7.82
C PHE A 246 7.08 8.61 6.37
N ALA A 247 6.02 9.33 5.98
CA ALA A 247 5.81 9.74 4.60
C ALA A 247 6.54 11.04 4.21
N ALA A 248 7.14 11.77 5.16
CA ALA A 248 7.86 13.02 4.90
C ALA A 248 8.88 12.92 3.74
N PRO A 249 9.69 11.86 3.61
CA PRO A 249 10.60 11.70 2.47
C PRO A 249 9.88 11.56 1.12
N GLU A 250 8.70 10.95 1.07
CA GLU A 250 7.93 10.82 -0.18
C GLU A 250 7.34 12.16 -0.63
N TYR A 251 6.91 13.01 0.32
CA TYR A 251 6.52 14.39 0.01
C TYR A 251 7.69 15.21 -0.54
N GLN A 252 8.88 15.06 0.04
CA GLN A 252 10.10 15.74 -0.45
C GLN A 252 10.46 15.30 -1.88
N LYS A 253 10.31 14.01 -2.20
CA LYS A 253 10.51 13.52 -3.57
C LYS A 253 9.53 14.16 -4.57
N LEU A 254 8.27 14.33 -4.17
CA LEU A 254 7.25 14.97 -5.03
C LEU A 254 7.55 16.44 -5.28
N ASP A 255 7.99 17.17 -4.25
CA ASP A 255 8.44 18.56 -4.36
C ASP A 255 9.63 18.68 -5.32
N GLN A 256 10.63 17.81 -5.15
CA GLN A 256 11.82 17.76 -6.02
C GLN A 256 11.51 17.37 -7.47
N ALA A 257 10.41 16.65 -7.72
CA ALA A 257 9.99 16.26 -9.06
C ALA A 257 9.48 17.45 -9.91
N LYS A 258 9.47 18.68 -9.38
CA LYS A 258 9.15 19.94 -10.09
C LYS A 258 7.81 19.89 -10.84
N SER A 259 6.82 19.29 -10.20
CA SER A 259 5.45 19.37 -10.69
C SER A 259 4.91 20.79 -10.50
N LYS A 260 3.98 21.22 -11.36
CA LYS A 260 3.21 22.46 -11.13
C LYS A 260 2.43 22.30 -9.82
N ASP A 261 2.12 23.40 -9.16
CA ASP A 261 1.28 23.39 -7.96
C ASP A 261 -0.01 22.58 -8.20
N PHE A 262 -0.31 21.68 -7.27
CA PHE A 262 -1.49 20.83 -7.30
C PHE A 262 -2.11 20.73 -5.91
N PRO A 263 -3.44 20.55 -5.80
CA PRO A 263 -4.08 20.35 -4.51
C PRO A 263 -3.64 19.03 -3.88
N LEU A 264 -3.15 19.12 -2.64
CA LEU A 264 -2.91 17.99 -1.76
C LEU A 264 -4.04 17.95 -0.70
N ASN A 265 -4.89 16.92 -0.78
CA ASN A 265 -5.97 16.69 0.19
C ASN A 265 -5.60 15.52 1.10
N ILE A 266 -5.40 15.80 2.38
CA ILE A 266 -5.22 14.78 3.42
C ILE A 266 -6.52 14.73 4.22
N ALA A 267 -7.38 13.76 3.92
CA ALA A 267 -8.70 13.70 4.53
C ALA A 267 -9.26 12.27 4.55
N ASN A 268 -10.05 11.98 5.59
CA ASN A 268 -10.73 10.68 5.73
C ASN A 268 -11.95 10.58 4.79
N CYS A 269 -11.66 10.33 3.51
CA CYS A 269 -12.61 9.83 2.50
C CYS A 269 -13.92 10.62 2.32
N GLN A 270 -13.96 11.92 2.65
CA GLN A 270 -15.11 12.78 2.38
C GLN A 270 -15.40 12.84 0.87
N VAL A 271 -16.48 12.18 0.43
CA VAL A 271 -16.78 11.99 -1.01
C VAL A 271 -17.01 13.32 -1.73
N PHE A 272 -17.49 14.33 -1.00
CA PHE A 272 -17.78 15.64 -1.58
C PHE A 272 -16.50 16.39 -1.99
N GLU A 273 -15.44 16.30 -1.19
CA GLU A 273 -14.14 16.95 -1.47
C GLU A 273 -13.55 16.40 -2.77
N GLU A 274 -13.56 15.08 -2.92
CA GLU A 274 -13.08 14.40 -4.13
C GLU A 274 -13.90 14.76 -5.36
N ALA A 275 -15.25 14.70 -5.27
CA ALA A 275 -16.09 15.04 -6.40
C ALA A 275 -15.88 16.50 -6.86
N ASN A 276 -15.65 17.41 -5.91
CA ASN A 276 -15.34 18.80 -6.18
C ASN A 276 -13.94 18.97 -6.80
N LEU A 277 -12.91 18.38 -6.20
CA LEU A 277 -11.53 18.40 -6.70
C LEU A 277 -11.45 17.85 -8.12
N LEU A 278 -12.06 16.70 -8.42
CA LEU A 278 -12.07 16.13 -9.76
C LEU A 278 -12.73 17.03 -10.80
N LYS A 279 -13.77 17.78 -10.40
CA LYS A 279 -14.43 18.74 -11.30
C LYS A 279 -13.57 19.97 -11.56
N ARG A 280 -12.80 20.42 -10.56
CA ARG A 280 -11.89 21.57 -10.65
C ARG A 280 -10.61 21.27 -11.40
N THR A 281 -9.95 20.16 -11.08
CA THR A 281 -8.64 19.80 -11.62
C THR A 281 -8.73 19.18 -13.01
N GLN A 282 -9.90 18.61 -13.35
CA GLN A 282 -10.20 18.00 -14.65
C GLN A 282 -9.09 17.06 -15.15
N PRO A 283 -8.75 16.00 -14.40
CA PRO A 283 -7.72 15.06 -14.83
C PRO A 283 -8.16 14.28 -16.08
N ASP A 284 -7.20 13.87 -16.91
CA ASP A 284 -7.43 12.91 -17.99
C ASP A 284 -7.66 11.50 -17.44
N VAL A 285 -6.99 11.17 -16.32
CA VAL A 285 -7.08 9.87 -15.67
C VAL A 285 -7.08 9.98 -14.14
N PHE A 286 -7.91 9.16 -13.49
CA PHE A 286 -7.99 9.02 -12.04
C PHE A 286 -7.56 7.62 -11.63
N LEU A 287 -6.67 7.53 -10.63
CA LEU A 287 -6.20 6.27 -10.05
C LEU A 287 -6.60 6.23 -8.58
N GLY A 288 -7.46 5.28 -8.22
CA GLY A 288 -7.85 5.11 -6.83
C GLY A 288 -8.61 3.82 -6.51
N HIS A 289 -9.30 3.84 -5.38
CA HIS A 289 -10.18 2.75 -4.94
C HIS A 289 -11.54 2.79 -5.65
N MET A 290 -12.31 1.71 -5.52
CA MET A 290 -13.58 1.52 -6.23
C MET A 290 -14.57 2.69 -6.05
N ASN A 291 -14.66 3.27 -4.86
CA ASN A 291 -15.58 4.37 -4.59
C ASN A 291 -15.20 5.63 -5.39
N GLY A 292 -13.92 6.04 -5.34
CA GLY A 292 -13.45 7.20 -6.09
C GLY A 292 -13.42 6.97 -7.60
N ASN A 293 -13.09 5.76 -8.04
CA ASN A 293 -13.23 5.38 -9.45
C ASN A 293 -14.69 5.49 -9.91
N GLY A 294 -15.65 5.15 -9.05
CA GLY A 294 -17.07 5.36 -9.33
C GLY A 294 -17.42 6.83 -9.53
N THR A 295 -16.94 7.72 -8.64
CA THR A 295 -17.13 9.18 -8.76
C THR A 295 -16.51 9.71 -10.05
N ALA A 296 -15.24 9.40 -10.31
CA ALA A 296 -14.51 9.84 -11.50
C ALA A 296 -15.15 9.33 -12.81
N ALA A 297 -15.59 8.07 -12.84
CA ALA A 297 -16.27 7.50 -14.01
C ALA A 297 -17.58 8.22 -14.33
N LYS A 298 -18.37 8.56 -13.31
CA LYS A 298 -19.61 9.37 -13.48
C LYS A 298 -19.32 10.78 -13.99
N LEU A 299 -18.13 11.32 -13.70
CA LEU A 299 -17.68 12.61 -14.24
C LEU A 299 -17.06 12.49 -15.65
N GLY A 300 -16.96 11.29 -16.20
CA GLY A 300 -16.43 11.05 -17.55
C GLY A 300 -14.90 10.95 -17.61
N ILE A 301 -14.25 10.88 -16.46
CA ILE A 301 -12.79 10.76 -16.33
C ILE A 301 -12.41 9.28 -16.49
N THR A 302 -11.33 9.00 -17.22
CA THR A 302 -10.80 7.64 -17.36
C THR A 302 -10.32 7.13 -16.00
N THR A 303 -10.59 5.88 -15.64
CA THR A 303 -10.25 5.37 -14.30
C THR A 303 -9.39 4.12 -14.36
N SER A 304 -8.41 4.02 -13.46
CA SER A 304 -7.66 2.79 -13.22
C SER A 304 -7.68 2.41 -11.74
N VAL A 305 -7.88 1.12 -11.48
CA VAL A 305 -7.72 0.60 -10.11
C VAL A 305 -6.25 0.51 -9.78
N ILE A 306 -5.91 0.86 -8.54
CA ILE A 306 -4.57 0.68 -7.94
C ILE A 306 -4.60 -0.24 -6.73
N TYR A 307 -5.69 -1.00 -6.61
CA TYR A 307 -5.94 -2.01 -5.59
C TYR A 307 -6.68 -3.18 -6.26
N ASN A 308 -5.95 -4.24 -6.60
CA ASN A 308 -6.51 -5.51 -7.08
C ASN A 308 -5.42 -6.59 -7.06
N VAL A 309 -5.56 -7.62 -6.24
CA VAL A 309 -4.56 -8.70 -6.10
C VAL A 309 -4.26 -9.47 -7.39
N GLY A 310 -5.15 -9.41 -8.40
CA GLY A 310 -4.91 -10.01 -9.71
C GLY A 310 -4.06 -9.15 -10.66
N LEU A 311 -3.78 -7.89 -10.30
CA LEU A 311 -3.01 -6.96 -11.11
C LEU A 311 -1.66 -6.66 -10.47
N GLN A 312 -0.67 -6.39 -11.32
CA GLN A 312 0.68 -6.07 -10.88
C GLN A 312 0.87 -4.55 -10.79
N TYR A 313 1.50 -4.10 -9.69
CA TYR A 313 1.77 -2.69 -9.38
C TYR A 313 3.16 -2.43 -8.81
N VAL A 314 3.81 -3.44 -8.23
CA VAL A 314 5.11 -3.28 -7.57
C VAL A 314 6.27 -3.69 -8.48
N GLY A 315 7.44 -3.13 -8.20
CA GLY A 315 8.67 -3.36 -8.94
C GLY A 315 8.64 -2.80 -10.37
N TYR A 316 9.70 -3.07 -11.11
CA TYR A 316 9.85 -2.61 -12.49
C TYR A 316 8.75 -3.16 -13.42
N LYS A 317 8.36 -4.42 -13.26
CA LYS A 317 7.23 -5.00 -13.99
C LYS A 317 5.89 -4.35 -13.63
N GLY A 318 5.69 -3.96 -12.38
CA GLY A 318 4.50 -3.22 -11.95
C GLY A 318 4.37 -1.86 -12.64
N ALA A 319 5.49 -1.15 -12.80
CA ALA A 319 5.55 0.10 -13.56
C ALA A 319 5.12 -0.11 -15.03
N TYR A 320 5.67 -1.14 -15.69
CA TYR A 320 5.29 -1.49 -17.07
C TYR A 320 3.81 -1.85 -17.20
N GLU A 321 3.30 -2.75 -16.35
CA GLU A 321 1.92 -3.20 -16.46
C GLU A 321 0.91 -2.08 -16.15
N LEU A 322 1.23 -1.16 -15.23
CA LEU A 322 0.41 0.02 -15.02
C LEU A 322 0.42 0.93 -16.26
N ALA A 323 1.59 1.24 -16.82
CA ALA A 323 1.71 2.03 -18.05
C ALA A 323 0.90 1.41 -19.20
N ARG A 324 1.06 0.09 -19.41
CA ARG A 324 0.34 -0.66 -20.46
C ARG A 324 -1.18 -0.62 -20.28
N ARG A 325 -1.69 -0.71 -19.05
CA ARG A 325 -3.13 -0.57 -18.76
C ARG A 325 -3.62 0.85 -19.06
N LEU A 326 -2.91 1.87 -18.58
CA LEU A 326 -3.26 3.27 -18.81
C LEU A 326 -3.27 3.62 -20.29
N TYR A 327 -2.29 3.15 -21.05
CA TYR A 327 -2.23 3.30 -22.51
C TYR A 327 -3.50 2.80 -23.20
N ARG A 328 -3.98 1.61 -22.82
CA ARG A 328 -5.22 1.04 -23.38
C ARG A 328 -6.45 1.84 -22.98
N GLN A 329 -6.54 2.21 -21.70
CA GLN A 329 -7.69 2.93 -21.15
C GLN A 329 -7.82 4.34 -21.74
N LEU A 330 -6.72 5.07 -21.88
CA LEU A 330 -6.69 6.43 -22.45
C LEU A 330 -7.03 6.44 -23.95
N ARG A 331 -6.67 5.39 -24.69
CA ARG A 331 -7.03 5.23 -26.11
C ARG A 331 -8.49 4.85 -26.33
N ASN A 332 -9.16 4.30 -25.31
CA ASN A 332 -10.57 3.93 -25.38
C ASN A 332 -11.37 4.39 -24.14
N PRO A 333 -11.56 5.72 -23.95
CA PRO A 333 -12.28 6.27 -22.81
C PRO A 333 -13.81 6.23 -22.99
N GLY A 334 -14.31 5.50 -24.00
CA GLY A 334 -15.72 5.55 -24.42
C GLY A 334 -16.70 5.16 -23.32
N PHE A 335 -16.33 4.20 -22.45
CA PHE A 335 -17.16 3.79 -21.33
C PHE A 335 -17.45 4.96 -20.37
N ASN A 336 -16.40 5.59 -19.82
CA ASN A 336 -16.52 6.70 -18.87
C ASN A 336 -17.24 7.90 -19.53
N ARG A 337 -16.88 8.25 -20.77
CA ARG A 337 -17.53 9.34 -21.52
C ARG A 337 -19.01 9.09 -21.81
N ASN A 338 -19.43 7.84 -21.95
CA ASN A 338 -20.84 7.50 -22.18
C ASN A 338 -21.62 7.48 -20.86
N ILE A 339 -21.05 6.95 -19.78
CA ILE A 339 -21.67 7.00 -18.45
C ILE A 339 -21.96 8.44 -18.03
N SER A 340 -21.03 9.37 -18.24
CA SER A 340 -21.19 10.76 -17.79
C SER A 340 -22.35 11.52 -18.45
N LYS A 341 -22.81 11.08 -19.62
CA LYS A 341 -23.99 11.66 -20.30
C LYS A 341 -25.31 11.31 -19.60
N TRP A 342 -25.34 10.19 -18.89
CA TRP A 342 -26.55 9.63 -18.30
C TRP A 342 -26.50 9.53 -16.78
N ALA A 343 -25.32 9.70 -16.18
CA ALA A 343 -25.13 9.65 -14.75
C ALA A 343 -25.74 10.87 -14.06
N VAL A 344 -26.59 10.63 -13.07
CA VAL A 344 -27.02 11.66 -12.12
C VAL A 344 -25.93 11.82 -11.07
N LEU A 345 -25.38 13.04 -10.98
CA LEU A 345 -24.39 13.38 -9.97
C LEU A 345 -25.06 13.62 -8.61
N PRO A 346 -24.45 13.20 -7.48
CA PRO A 346 -25.08 13.25 -6.17
C PRO A 346 -25.20 14.68 -5.59
N TYR A 347 -24.50 15.67 -6.15
CA TYR A 347 -24.46 17.05 -5.65
C TYR A 347 -25.11 18.04 -6.62
N LYS A 348 -25.65 19.14 -6.08
CA LYS A 348 -26.16 20.28 -6.86
C LYS A 348 -25.01 20.98 -7.60
N GLN A 349 -25.28 21.57 -8.76
CA GLN A 349 -24.25 22.27 -9.56
C GLN A 349 -23.50 23.36 -8.79
N GLN A 350 -24.21 24.15 -7.97
CA GLN A 350 -23.61 25.18 -7.12
C GLN A 350 -22.55 24.63 -6.15
N TRP A 351 -22.65 23.36 -5.76
CA TRP A 351 -21.71 22.73 -4.82
C TRP A 351 -20.33 22.51 -5.44
N TYR A 352 -20.27 22.14 -6.71
CA TYR A 352 -19.01 21.97 -7.44
C TYR A 352 -18.22 23.28 -7.61
N GLY A 353 -18.88 24.43 -7.43
CA GLY A 353 -18.25 25.75 -7.42
C GLY A 353 -17.73 26.21 -6.06
N GLN A 354 -18.00 25.47 -4.97
CA GLN A 354 -17.54 25.83 -3.61
C GLN A 354 -16.12 25.33 -3.35
N ASP A 355 -15.38 26.01 -2.48
CA ASP A 355 -14.06 25.56 -2.04
C ASP A 355 -14.17 24.14 -1.41
N PRO A 356 -13.45 23.13 -1.95
CA PRO A 356 -13.46 21.77 -1.41
C PRO A 356 -12.97 21.70 0.05
N PHE A 357 -12.23 22.69 0.54
CA PHE A 357 -11.65 22.71 1.87
C PHE A 357 -12.44 23.53 2.89
N SER A 358 -13.57 24.12 2.49
CA SER A 358 -14.42 25.00 3.33
C SER A 358 -14.92 24.39 4.66
N HIS A 359 -14.86 23.07 4.82
CA HIS A 359 -15.24 22.36 6.05
C HIS A 359 -14.05 21.85 6.87
N ILE A 360 -12.82 22.03 6.37
CA ILE A 360 -11.59 21.72 7.11
C ILE A 360 -11.32 22.90 8.04
N LYS A 361 -11.69 22.74 9.31
CA LYS A 361 -11.29 23.68 10.36
C LYS A 361 -9.86 23.35 10.75
N ALA A 362 -8.89 24.11 10.23
CA ALA A 362 -7.53 24.03 10.76
C ALA A 362 -7.55 24.40 12.25
N ALA A 363 -6.86 23.63 13.08
CA ALA A 363 -6.58 24.02 14.45
C ALA A 363 -5.58 25.19 14.41
N GLY A 364 -6.04 26.42 14.14
CA GLY A 364 -5.18 27.59 14.08
C GLY A 364 -5.65 28.82 13.29
N GLY A 365 -6.67 28.73 12.43
CA GLY A 365 -7.12 29.87 11.60
C GLY A 365 -7.21 29.53 10.12
N GLU A 366 -7.64 30.51 9.30
CA GLU A 366 -8.02 30.34 7.89
C GLU A 366 -6.95 29.62 7.06
N VAL A 367 -7.44 28.72 6.20
CA VAL A 367 -6.65 28.00 5.21
C VAL A 367 -6.72 28.83 3.94
N ASP A 368 -5.63 29.48 3.53
CA ASP A 368 -5.56 30.09 2.20
C ASP A 368 -5.58 28.96 1.16
N GLY A 369 -6.57 29.04 0.25
CA GLY A 369 -6.93 28.00 -0.71
C GLY A 369 -6.20 28.01 -2.03
#